data_AF-A0A3M1MVN0-F1
#
_entry.id   AF-A0A3M1MVN0-F1
#
_cell.length_a   1.000
_cell.length_b   1.000
_cell.length_c   1.000
_cell.angle_alpha   90.00
_cell.angle_beta   90.00
_cell.angle_gamma   90.00
#
_symmetry.space_group_name_H-M   'P 1'
#
loop_
_entity.id
_entity.type
_entity.pdbx_description
1 polymer ?
#
loop_
_entity_poly.entity_id
_entity_poly.type
_entity_poly.pdbx_seq_one_letter_code
_entity_poly.pdbx_strand_id
1 'polypeptide(L)'
;HQAVLEGRLTEAEIDEKVERLFLLKAHFRLFERSEPPPLENLLSDLWADSLLRPLREAYTQAVTLLQNRQGALPLGHLGQKKLLYVQVGYERPAPFYRYLSQYAAMDAVVVPRWEGLNLDSLTQAMQDYSTLIVGVFGLNNNPRRGFGVRPRLLDLLCEVQARQREVILCVFGNPYALSFFGEETATLLAYQEDTLTQWKAAAVIFGASPPVGRLPIPVPMRYPRFVTYDLTPYRPLYPYAVPYAFRRTDSLLQAAVRERLTPSLAVTVIYRDTVVYNRSVGRFTYDPASPAVSSTHSLYDVASLTKVFVTTLAAMDLYERGRLSLTQPLGEAVPVWQSFPLAKLTPYQLLTHTAGYPPVLPLLKEALQEGTVFSDSLTSSHTWPLSRFRYLRTDYPGQVWRQIRQYSPSPTRKPVYSDIGFVVLGRYIEKLTGQALETYVMERFYRPMGLYRMVFRPGLECLDSLCVPTEVDTVWRKDTLRGYVHDPTAALLGGSAGHAGLFASANDLAKLLWMLQKGGEYAGFCYLSPQTVRTFTREVDRLGRGLGWDKPSPGKNSVVPPFFSPATFGHLGFTGCAAWCDPERQLVVVILSNRVYPTSEDARFVQQNLRRQILEAIGQDLGLQ
;
A
#
# COMPACT_ATOMS: atom_id res chain seq x y z
N HIS A 1 23.18 18.98 43.02
CA HIS A 1 23.90 19.78 44.03
C HIS A 1 24.54 21.03 43.43
N GLN A 2 25.58 20.94 42.60
CA GLN A 2 26.23 22.14 42.04
C GLN A 2 25.30 23.03 41.19
N ALA A 3 24.42 22.43 40.38
CA ALA A 3 23.41 23.19 39.62
C ALA A 3 22.32 23.87 40.49
N VAL A 4 22.09 23.36 41.71
CA VAL A 4 21.17 23.96 42.69
C VAL A 4 21.86 25.14 43.39
N LEU A 5 23.11 24.95 43.80
CA LEU A 5 23.94 26.01 44.39
C LEU A 5 24.16 27.19 43.43
N GLU A 6 24.22 26.93 42.13
CA GLU A 6 24.36 27.93 41.08
C GLU A 6 23.00 28.53 40.62
N GLY A 7 21.88 28.17 41.26
CA GLY A 7 20.55 28.70 40.95
C GLY A 7 19.97 28.28 39.59
N ARG A 8 20.59 27.29 38.92
CA ARG A 8 20.15 26.79 37.61
C ARG A 8 18.99 25.80 37.68
N LEU A 9 18.75 25.24 38.87
CA LEU A 9 17.61 24.38 39.22
C LEU A 9 17.17 24.72 40.64
N THR A 10 15.87 24.80 40.89
CA THR A 10 15.37 24.98 42.25
C THR A 10 15.26 23.63 42.97
N GLU A 11 15.38 23.62 44.31
CA GLU A 11 15.10 22.41 45.10
C GLU A 11 13.66 21.94 44.89
N ALA A 12 12.70 22.87 44.81
CA ALA A 12 11.30 22.57 44.52
C ALA A 12 11.10 21.79 43.20
N GLU A 13 11.81 22.14 42.12
CA GLU A 13 11.74 21.40 40.85
C GLU A 13 12.34 20.00 40.93
N ILE A 14 13.30 19.77 41.84
CA ILE A 14 13.87 18.45 42.08
C ILE A 14 12.89 17.62 42.91
N ASP A 15 12.36 18.21 43.98
CA ASP A 15 11.40 17.57 44.87
C ASP A 15 10.14 17.16 44.11
N GLU A 16 9.59 18.02 43.26
CA GLU A 16 8.43 17.68 42.42
C GLU A 16 8.70 16.46 41.53
N LYS A 17 9.89 16.38 40.90
CA LYS A 17 10.26 15.26 40.02
C LYS A 17 10.46 13.97 40.81
N VAL A 18 11.08 14.07 41.99
CA VAL A 18 11.35 12.94 42.88
C VAL A 18 10.04 12.44 43.47
N GLU A 19 9.18 13.32 43.95
CA GLU A 19 7.83 13.02 44.46
C GLU A 19 7.00 12.30 43.39
N ARG A 20 7.00 12.80 42.14
CA ARG A 20 6.29 12.15 41.03
C ARG A 20 6.76 10.71 40.81
N LEU A 21 8.06 10.45 40.91
CA LEU A 21 8.63 9.08 40.84
C LEU A 21 8.18 8.23 42.03
N PHE A 22 8.17 8.77 43.25
CA PHE A 22 7.70 8.06 44.44
C PHE A 22 6.21 7.74 44.38
N LEU A 23 5.38 8.68 43.95
CA LEU A 23 3.95 8.48 43.74
C LEU A 23 3.68 7.40 42.69
N LEU A 24 4.43 7.39 41.58
CA LEU A 24 4.36 6.32 40.58
C LEU A 24 4.72 4.96 41.17
N LYS A 25 5.83 4.88 41.91
CA LYS A 25 6.26 3.63 42.57
C LYS A 25 5.22 3.13 43.59
N ALA A 26 4.61 4.05 44.34
CA ALA A 26 3.56 3.74 45.30
C ALA A 26 2.27 3.26 44.60
N HIS A 27 1.87 3.93 43.51
CA HIS A 27 0.71 3.53 42.69
C HIS A 27 0.85 2.11 42.15
N PHE A 28 2.05 1.73 41.71
CA PHE A 28 2.36 0.36 41.26
C PHE A 28 2.72 -0.60 42.40
N ARG A 29 2.58 -0.17 43.66
CA ARG A 29 2.87 -0.95 44.87
C ARG A 29 4.27 -1.57 44.88
N LEU A 30 5.24 -0.90 44.25
CA LEU A 30 6.61 -1.40 44.12
C LEU A 30 7.35 -1.44 45.46
N PHE A 31 6.87 -0.69 46.46
CA PHE A 31 7.39 -0.73 47.83
C PHE A 31 6.81 -1.89 48.67
N GLU A 32 5.71 -2.51 48.24
CA GLU A 32 5.03 -3.61 48.94
C GLU A 32 5.47 -4.99 48.41
N ARG A 33 6.16 -5.04 47.28
CA ARG A 33 6.67 -6.29 46.70
C ARG A 33 8.04 -6.62 47.31
N SER A 34 8.08 -7.68 48.10
CA SER A 34 9.31 -8.21 48.71
C SER A 34 10.13 -9.11 47.77
N GLU A 35 9.51 -9.63 46.70
CA GLU A 35 10.15 -10.57 45.77
C GLU A 35 10.26 -9.98 44.36
N PRO A 36 11.41 -10.16 43.67
CA PRO A 36 11.56 -9.75 42.28
C PRO A 36 10.59 -10.54 41.39
N PRO A 37 10.05 -9.92 40.32
CA PRO A 37 9.17 -10.62 39.39
C PRO A 37 9.90 -11.81 38.75
N PRO A 38 9.19 -12.93 38.48
CA PRO A 38 9.77 -14.08 37.79
C PRO A 38 10.30 -13.65 36.42
N LEU A 39 11.54 -14.03 36.13
CA LEU A 39 12.25 -13.61 34.92
C LEU A 39 12.09 -14.60 33.75
N GLU A 40 11.54 -15.79 34.00
CA GLU A 40 11.47 -16.88 33.01
C GLU A 40 10.74 -16.47 31.72
N ASN A 41 9.73 -15.60 31.82
CA ASN A 41 8.90 -15.13 30.72
C ASN A 41 8.96 -13.61 30.51
N LEU A 42 9.97 -12.93 31.07
CA LEU A 42 10.05 -11.47 31.12
C LEU A 42 9.82 -10.81 29.76
N LEU A 43 10.38 -11.38 28.69
CA LEU A 43 10.19 -10.85 27.34
C LEU A 43 8.79 -11.14 26.77
N SER A 44 8.13 -12.26 27.05
CA SER A 44 6.75 -12.43 26.58
C SER A 44 5.77 -11.57 27.39
N ASP A 45 6.04 -11.38 28.69
CA ASP A 45 5.20 -10.61 29.59
C ASP A 45 5.31 -9.10 29.31
N LEU A 46 6.52 -8.58 29.08
CA LEU A 46 6.74 -7.17 28.69
C LEU A 46 6.15 -6.84 27.32
N TRP A 47 6.04 -7.82 26.42
CA TRP A 47 5.51 -7.65 25.08
C TRP A 47 4.05 -8.14 24.94
N ALA A 48 3.37 -8.40 26.06
CA ALA A 48 1.95 -8.71 26.06
C ALA A 48 1.13 -7.54 25.50
N ASP A 49 0.11 -7.83 24.69
CA ASP A 49 -0.76 -6.82 24.05
C ASP A 49 -1.36 -5.80 25.04
N SER A 50 -1.55 -6.19 26.31
CA SER A 50 -2.04 -5.33 27.39
C SER A 50 -1.09 -4.18 27.76
N LEU A 51 0.23 -4.35 27.61
CA LEU A 51 1.27 -3.34 27.90
C LEU A 51 1.68 -2.54 26.66
N LEU A 52 1.52 -3.10 25.46
CA LEU A 52 1.88 -2.44 24.21
C LEU A 52 1.00 -1.21 23.91
N ARG A 53 -0.26 -1.19 24.37
CA ARG A 53 -1.16 -0.07 24.10
C ARG A 53 -0.76 1.22 24.85
N PRO A 54 -0.58 1.24 26.19
CA PRO A 54 -0.09 2.43 26.90
C PRO A 54 1.29 2.88 26.41
N LEU A 55 2.18 1.93 26.06
CA LEU A 55 3.51 2.23 25.55
C LEU A 55 3.45 2.93 24.18
N ARG A 56 2.60 2.44 23.25
CA ARG A 56 2.34 3.09 21.95
C ARG A 56 1.78 4.49 22.12
N GLU A 57 0.90 4.68 23.09
CA GLU A 57 0.31 5.98 23.38
C GLU A 57 1.36 6.94 23.95
N ALA A 58 2.20 6.50 24.88
CA ALA A 58 3.33 7.29 25.40
C ALA A 58 4.30 7.73 24.28
N TYR A 59 4.70 6.81 23.39
CA TYR A 59 5.54 7.16 22.23
C TYR A 59 4.84 8.08 21.24
N THR A 60 3.54 7.88 21.03
CA THR A 60 2.70 8.77 20.21
C THR A 60 2.69 10.19 20.76
N GLN A 61 2.65 10.33 22.08
CA GLN A 61 2.70 11.62 22.79
C GLN A 61 4.11 12.23 22.87
N ALA A 62 5.17 11.48 22.53
CA ALA A 62 6.55 11.95 22.63
C ALA A 62 7.04 12.65 21.36
N VAL A 63 6.72 12.13 20.17
CA VAL A 63 7.27 12.65 18.91
C VAL A 63 6.90 14.13 18.72
N THR A 64 7.93 14.97 18.64
CA THR A 64 7.84 16.43 18.68
C THR A 64 8.26 17.03 17.34
N LEU A 65 7.40 17.85 16.74
CA LEU A 65 7.76 18.67 15.57
C LEU A 65 8.35 19.99 16.05
N LEU A 66 9.62 20.24 15.71
CA LEU A 66 10.38 21.39 16.20
C LEU A 66 10.41 22.54 15.19
N GLN A 67 10.45 22.20 13.91
CA GLN A 67 10.52 23.15 12.81
C GLN A 67 9.77 22.62 11.60
N ASN A 68 9.06 23.49 10.89
CA ASN A 68 8.33 23.16 9.67
C ASN A 68 8.15 24.41 8.78
N ARG A 69 9.24 24.80 8.11
CA ARG A 69 9.30 25.96 7.23
C ARG A 69 8.40 25.71 6.00
N GLN A 70 7.65 26.73 5.61
CA GLN A 70 6.74 26.70 4.44
C GLN A 70 5.68 25.58 4.47
N GLY A 71 5.40 24.98 5.64
CA GLY A 71 4.43 23.89 5.74
C GLY A 71 4.88 22.60 5.04
N ALA A 72 6.18 22.32 5.01
CA ALA A 72 6.75 21.11 4.40
C ALA A 72 6.20 19.79 4.98
N LEU A 73 5.76 19.79 6.24
CA LEU A 73 5.03 18.70 6.86
C LEU A 73 3.58 19.10 7.20
N PRO A 74 2.59 18.19 7.03
CA PRO A 74 2.75 16.84 6.49
C PRO A 74 3.13 16.85 5.01
N LEU A 75 3.98 15.91 4.61
CA LEU A 75 4.53 15.82 3.27
C LEU A 75 3.42 15.42 2.28
N GLY A 76 3.03 16.36 1.42
CA GLY A 76 2.02 16.19 0.38
C GLY A 76 2.58 16.18 -1.04
N HIS A 77 1.69 16.16 -2.04
CA HIS A 77 2.01 16.24 -3.47
C HIS A 77 3.07 15.22 -3.94
N LEU A 78 2.97 13.99 -3.43
CA LEU A 78 3.98 12.93 -3.64
C LEU A 78 4.26 12.63 -5.12
N GLY A 79 3.25 12.76 -5.99
CA GLY A 79 3.42 12.59 -7.44
C GLY A 79 4.38 13.58 -8.11
N GLN A 80 4.73 14.69 -7.46
CA GLN A 80 5.64 15.72 -7.97
C GLN A 80 7.03 15.68 -7.32
N LYS A 81 7.24 14.81 -6.33
CA LYS A 81 8.46 14.75 -5.54
C LYS A 81 9.23 13.47 -5.83
N LYS A 82 10.55 13.56 -6.03
CA LYS A 82 11.45 12.40 -6.03
C LYS A 82 12.15 12.35 -4.68
N LEU A 83 11.88 11.29 -3.92
CA LEU A 83 12.26 11.16 -2.52
C LEU A 83 13.51 10.29 -2.35
N LEU A 84 14.44 10.75 -1.51
CA LEU A 84 15.58 9.97 -1.05
C LEU A 84 15.57 9.89 0.48
N TYR A 85 15.60 8.68 1.01
CA TYR A 85 15.84 8.43 2.43
C TYR A 85 17.33 8.21 2.68
N VAL A 86 17.91 8.98 3.61
CA VAL A 86 19.29 8.83 4.04
C VAL A 86 19.30 8.41 5.50
N GLN A 87 19.75 7.19 5.76
CA GLN A 87 19.95 6.68 7.11
C GLN A 87 21.39 6.90 7.54
N VAL A 88 21.60 7.44 8.74
CA VAL A 88 22.93 7.64 9.30
C VAL A 88 23.01 7.13 10.74
N GLY A 89 24.03 6.31 11.03
CA GLY A 89 24.37 5.90 12.40
C GLY A 89 23.55 4.74 12.96
N TYR A 90 22.94 3.92 12.09
CA TYR A 90 22.21 2.71 12.48
C TYR A 90 22.75 1.50 11.68
N GLU A 91 23.29 0.49 12.37
CA GLU A 91 24.15 -0.54 11.75
C GLU A 91 23.46 -1.38 10.67
N ARG A 92 22.14 -1.53 10.74
CA ARG A 92 21.32 -2.32 9.81
C ARG A 92 20.29 -1.40 9.16
N PRO A 93 19.61 -1.75 8.06
CA PRO A 93 18.47 -0.96 7.58
C PRO A 93 17.43 -0.75 8.70
N ALA A 94 17.17 0.51 9.05
CA ALA A 94 16.27 0.88 10.12
C ALA A 94 14.83 0.53 9.73
N PRO A 95 13.99 0.06 10.69
CA PRO A 95 12.55 -0.08 10.49
C PRO A 95 11.89 1.17 9.90
N PHE A 96 12.47 2.35 10.13
CA PHE A 96 11.98 3.64 9.66
C PHE A 96 11.76 3.68 8.15
N TYR A 97 12.71 3.19 7.34
CA TYR A 97 12.55 3.10 5.90
C TYR A 97 11.32 2.28 5.51
N ARG A 98 11.12 1.13 6.17
CA ARG A 98 9.95 0.26 5.97
C ARG A 98 8.63 0.97 6.30
N TYR A 99 8.63 1.94 7.21
CA TYR A 99 7.44 2.73 7.54
C TYR A 99 7.25 3.89 6.57
N LEU A 100 8.32 4.58 6.19
CA LEU A 100 8.27 5.63 5.17
C LEU A 100 7.77 5.09 3.82
N SER A 101 8.24 3.91 3.42
CA SER A 101 7.85 3.25 2.16
C SER A 101 6.38 2.83 2.11
N GLN A 102 5.65 2.89 3.22
CA GLN A 102 4.20 2.66 3.25
C GLN A 102 3.42 3.85 2.69
N TYR A 103 4.03 5.03 2.62
CA TYR A 103 3.36 6.26 2.20
C TYR A 103 3.87 6.77 0.86
N ALA A 104 5.15 6.56 0.53
CA ALA A 104 5.70 6.97 -0.75
C ALA A 104 6.83 6.07 -1.25
N ALA A 105 7.02 6.00 -2.56
CA ALA A 105 8.24 5.44 -3.15
C ALA A 105 9.41 6.39 -2.87
N MET A 106 10.51 5.82 -2.43
CA MET A 106 11.76 6.54 -2.23
C MET A 106 12.93 5.59 -2.37
N ASP A 107 14.03 6.11 -2.86
CA ASP A 107 15.30 5.40 -2.80
C ASP A 107 15.90 5.53 -1.40
N ALA A 108 16.83 4.65 -1.06
CA ALA A 108 17.46 4.66 0.25
C ALA A 108 18.99 4.54 0.15
N VAL A 109 19.68 5.40 0.90
CA VAL A 109 21.11 5.28 1.17
C VAL A 109 21.28 4.95 2.64
N VAL A 110 21.90 3.81 2.92
CA VAL A 110 22.17 3.35 4.29
C VAL A 110 23.63 3.62 4.62
N VAL A 111 23.87 4.43 5.63
CA VAL A 111 25.19 4.73 6.18
C VAL A 111 25.26 4.15 7.61
N PRO A 112 25.74 2.88 7.76
CA PRO A 112 25.71 2.17 9.04
C PRO A 112 26.48 2.88 10.15
N ARG A 113 27.60 3.53 9.78
CA ARG A 113 28.49 4.27 10.68
C ARG A 113 28.79 5.63 10.10
N TRP A 114 28.88 6.62 10.98
CA TRP A 114 29.14 8.02 10.67
C TRP A 114 30.37 8.25 9.78
N GLU A 115 31.40 7.40 9.91
CA GLU A 115 32.65 7.48 9.15
C GLU A 115 32.51 7.05 7.68
N GLY A 116 31.50 6.24 7.35
CA GLY A 116 31.26 5.71 6.00
C GLY A 116 30.56 6.69 5.04
N LEU A 117 30.30 7.91 5.49
CA LEU A 117 29.60 8.92 4.70
C LEU A 117 30.54 9.49 3.62
N ASN A 118 30.32 9.10 2.36
CA ASN A 118 31.01 9.62 1.18
C ASN A 118 30.18 10.74 0.56
N LEU A 119 30.58 11.99 0.80
CA LEU A 119 29.86 13.19 0.38
C LEU A 119 29.75 13.28 -1.15
N ASP A 120 30.85 13.08 -1.88
CA ASP A 120 30.87 13.24 -3.34
C ASP A 120 29.89 12.30 -4.03
N SER A 121 29.90 11.01 -3.63
CA SER A 121 28.98 10.02 -4.17
C SER A 121 27.51 10.30 -3.81
N LEU A 122 27.24 10.73 -2.58
CA LEU A 122 25.88 11.07 -2.13
C LEU A 122 25.38 12.30 -2.88
N THR A 123 26.18 13.36 -2.93
CA THR A 123 25.86 14.62 -3.62
C THR A 123 25.59 14.40 -5.11
N GLN A 124 26.33 13.51 -5.76
CA GLN A 124 26.08 13.12 -7.15
C GLN A 124 24.78 12.32 -7.29
N ALA A 125 24.60 11.26 -6.48
CA ALA A 125 23.39 10.45 -6.50
C ALA A 125 22.14 11.30 -6.22
N MET A 126 22.29 12.32 -5.38
CA MET A 126 21.20 13.18 -4.97
C MET A 126 20.71 14.13 -6.07
N GLN A 127 21.41 14.33 -7.19
CA GLN A 127 21.08 15.36 -8.20
C GLN A 127 19.61 15.33 -8.69
N ASP A 128 19.01 14.15 -8.76
CA ASP A 128 17.64 14.01 -9.27
C ASP A 128 16.54 14.15 -8.21
N TYR A 129 16.89 14.24 -6.92
CA TYR A 129 15.93 14.20 -5.82
C TYR A 129 15.54 15.60 -5.36
N SER A 130 14.22 15.84 -5.26
CA SER A 130 13.64 17.13 -4.84
C SER A 130 13.56 17.25 -3.31
N THR A 131 13.39 16.12 -2.62
CA THR A 131 13.10 16.08 -1.19
C THR A 131 13.88 14.95 -0.53
N LEU A 132 14.53 15.26 0.59
CA LEU A 132 15.31 14.33 1.38
C LEU A 132 14.69 14.09 2.75
N ILE A 133 14.66 12.82 3.15
CA ILE A 133 14.30 12.42 4.51
C ILE A 133 15.56 11.84 5.15
N VAL A 134 16.08 12.50 6.19
CA VAL A 134 17.32 12.10 6.86
C VAL A 134 16.97 11.53 8.24
N GLY A 135 17.26 10.25 8.45
CA GLY A 135 17.13 9.59 9.75
C GLY A 135 18.49 9.54 10.45
N VAL A 136 18.60 10.24 11.58
CA VAL A 136 19.81 10.27 12.43
C VAL A 136 19.62 9.35 13.64
N PHE A 137 20.53 8.40 13.80
CA PHE A 137 20.54 7.38 14.85
C PHE A 137 21.92 7.26 15.51
N GLY A 138 22.03 6.48 16.59
CA GLY A 138 23.30 6.17 17.24
C GLY A 138 23.89 7.37 18.00
N LEU A 139 23.04 8.30 18.45
CA LEU A 139 23.46 9.44 19.24
C LEU A 139 23.85 9.00 20.66
N ASN A 140 24.94 9.55 21.18
CA ASN A 140 25.41 9.28 22.53
C ASN A 140 25.11 10.44 23.49
N ASN A 141 25.24 10.19 24.79
CA ASN A 141 24.95 11.19 25.83
C ASN A 141 26.15 12.07 26.21
N ASN A 142 27.25 12.05 25.44
CA ASN A 142 28.48 12.74 25.79
C ASN A 142 28.63 14.09 25.04
N PRO A 143 28.46 15.24 25.72
CA PRO A 143 28.60 16.56 25.08
C PRO A 143 30.00 16.80 24.52
N ARG A 144 31.06 16.26 25.15
CA ARG A 144 32.45 16.44 24.69
C ARG A 144 32.71 15.76 23.35
N ARG A 145 31.89 14.76 22.99
CA ARG A 145 31.94 14.08 21.69
C ARG A 145 30.86 14.59 20.73
N GLY A 146 30.27 15.76 21.01
CA GLY A 146 29.17 16.33 20.22
C GLY A 146 27.95 15.43 20.14
N PHE A 147 27.69 14.62 21.18
CA PHE A 147 26.62 13.61 21.19
C PHE A 147 26.72 12.56 20.06
N GLY A 148 27.89 12.43 19.41
CA GLY A 148 28.10 11.54 18.27
C GLY A 148 27.86 12.20 16.91
N VAL A 149 27.36 13.44 16.85
CA VAL A 149 27.25 14.21 15.60
C VAL A 149 28.64 14.55 15.09
N ARG A 150 28.90 14.30 13.81
CA ARG A 150 30.19 14.55 13.15
C ARG A 150 30.10 15.70 12.15
N PRO A 151 31.17 16.50 11.96
CA PRO A 151 31.19 17.60 11.00
C PRO A 151 30.73 17.21 9.59
N ARG A 152 31.14 16.02 9.10
CA ARG A 152 30.73 15.53 7.77
C ARG A 152 29.22 15.45 7.55
N LEU A 153 28.41 15.16 8.59
CA LEU A 153 26.96 15.21 8.45
C LEU A 153 26.47 16.65 8.26
N LEU A 154 27.05 17.59 9.02
CA LEU A 154 26.70 19.00 8.92
C LEU A 154 27.07 19.53 7.54
N ASP A 155 28.22 19.13 7.01
CA ASP A 155 28.65 19.46 5.64
C ASP A 155 27.65 18.92 4.60
N LEU A 156 27.19 17.67 4.75
CA LEU A 156 26.13 17.12 3.91
C LEU A 156 24.86 17.98 3.98
N LEU A 157 24.34 18.23 5.19
CA LEU A 157 23.09 18.99 5.35
C LEU A 157 23.21 20.40 4.76
N CYS A 158 24.33 21.08 4.97
CA CYS A 158 24.63 22.39 4.39
C CYS A 158 24.68 22.35 2.86
N GLU A 159 25.38 21.38 2.26
CA GLU A 159 25.48 21.27 0.80
C GLU A 159 24.12 21.01 0.15
N VAL A 160 23.29 20.17 0.78
CA VAL A 160 21.96 19.81 0.29
C VAL A 160 21.01 21.01 0.36
N GLN A 161 21.06 21.77 1.45
CA GLN A 161 20.28 23.00 1.62
C GLN A 161 20.73 24.09 0.63
N ALA A 162 22.03 24.24 0.37
CA ALA A 162 22.56 25.21 -0.59
C ALA A 162 22.02 24.99 -2.02
N ARG A 163 21.57 23.77 -2.34
CA ARG A 163 20.95 23.41 -3.62
C ARG A 163 19.42 23.55 -3.63
N GLN A 164 18.85 24.30 -2.68
CA GLN A 164 17.41 24.60 -2.55
C GLN A 164 16.50 23.37 -2.45
N ARG A 165 16.96 22.33 -1.75
CA ARG A 165 16.17 21.09 -1.59
C ARG A 165 15.44 21.07 -0.26
N GLU A 166 14.29 20.41 -0.26
CA GLU A 166 13.58 20.15 0.97
C GLU A 166 14.33 19.09 1.78
N VAL A 167 14.67 19.41 3.02
CA VAL A 167 15.29 18.46 3.96
C VAL A 167 14.35 18.27 5.14
N ILE A 168 13.91 17.03 5.35
CA ILE A 168 13.12 16.58 6.48
C ILE A 168 14.04 15.76 7.37
N LEU A 169 14.44 16.32 8.50
CA LEU A 169 15.34 15.67 9.45
C LEU A 169 14.55 15.00 10.58
N CYS A 170 14.81 13.73 10.82
CA CYS A 170 14.32 12.96 11.96
C CYS A 170 15.47 12.56 12.87
N VAL A 171 15.46 13.08 14.10
CA VAL A 171 16.45 12.78 15.13
C VAL A 171 15.91 11.70 16.07
N PHE A 172 16.51 10.52 16.00
CA PHE A 172 16.27 9.43 16.94
C PHE A 172 17.41 9.40 17.95
N GLY A 173 17.16 9.93 19.15
CA GLY A 173 18.14 9.94 20.22
C GLY A 173 18.08 11.20 21.09
N ASN A 174 19.25 11.60 21.57
CA ASN A 174 19.38 12.65 22.58
C ASN A 174 18.96 14.04 22.05
N PRO A 175 18.01 14.74 22.72
CA PRO A 175 17.54 16.06 22.30
C PRO A 175 18.63 17.16 22.32
N TYR A 176 19.69 17.02 23.10
CA TYR A 176 20.79 18.01 23.11
C TYR A 176 21.58 18.03 21.80
N ALA A 177 21.52 16.97 20.99
CA ALA A 177 22.11 16.93 19.65
C ALA A 177 21.45 17.95 18.69
N LEU A 178 20.24 18.43 19.00
CA LEU A 178 19.55 19.47 18.23
C LEU A 178 20.30 20.79 18.17
N SER A 179 21.27 21.03 19.06
CA SER A 179 22.17 22.19 18.96
C SER A 179 22.94 22.27 17.64
N PHE A 180 23.09 21.13 16.94
CA PHE A 180 23.75 21.05 15.62
C PHE A 180 22.79 21.14 14.43
N PHE A 181 21.47 21.14 14.66
CA PHE A 181 20.44 21.04 13.63
C PHE A 181 19.44 22.19 13.73
N GLY A 182 18.78 22.56 12.64
CA GLY A 182 17.72 23.58 12.62
C GLY A 182 17.71 24.51 11.41
N GLU A 183 18.52 24.22 10.38
CA GLU A 183 18.39 24.90 9.09
C GLU A 183 17.51 24.14 8.10
N GLU A 184 17.13 22.91 8.45
CA GLU A 184 16.37 22.01 7.59
C GLU A 184 14.94 22.51 7.37
N THR A 185 14.31 22.11 6.27
CA THR A 185 12.93 22.53 5.99
C THR A 185 11.98 22.07 7.08
N ALA A 186 12.16 20.85 7.60
CA ALA A 186 11.47 20.37 8.78
C ALA A 186 12.38 19.53 9.69
N THR A 187 12.14 19.62 11.01
CA THR A 187 12.90 18.88 12.02
C THR A 187 11.96 18.20 13.02
N LEU A 188 12.07 16.87 13.10
CA LEU A 188 11.33 16.01 14.01
C LEU A 188 12.27 15.40 15.04
N LEU A 189 11.88 15.47 16.32
CA LEU A 189 12.55 14.77 17.40
C LEU A 189 11.70 13.58 17.85
N ALA A 190 12.25 12.38 17.68
CA ALA A 190 11.58 11.13 17.99
C ALA A 190 12.09 10.47 19.30
N TYR A 191 13.24 10.92 19.84
CA TYR A 191 13.86 10.48 21.09
C TYR A 191 14.41 9.05 21.12
N GLN A 192 13.60 8.03 20.82
CA GLN A 192 14.01 6.62 20.91
C GLN A 192 14.22 6.00 19.53
N GLU A 193 15.08 5.00 19.45
CA GLU A 193 15.39 4.29 18.21
C GLU A 193 14.53 3.03 18.03
N ASP A 194 13.52 2.80 18.87
CA ASP A 194 12.70 1.60 18.77
C ASP A 194 11.71 1.66 17.58
N THR A 195 11.22 0.48 17.20
CA THR A 195 10.32 0.29 16.05
C THR A 195 9.03 1.13 16.13
N LEU A 196 8.45 1.34 17.31
CA LEU A 196 7.21 2.11 17.46
C LEU A 196 7.47 3.60 17.25
N THR A 197 8.56 4.10 17.81
CA THR A 197 8.97 5.49 17.65
C THR A 197 9.30 5.82 16.19
N GLN A 198 10.01 4.93 15.49
CA GLN A 198 10.28 5.06 14.05
C GLN A 198 8.99 5.04 13.22
N TRP A 199 8.05 4.15 13.52
CA TRP A 199 6.72 4.13 12.89
C TRP A 199 5.97 5.45 13.07
N LYS A 200 5.93 5.97 14.31
CA LYS A 200 5.24 7.22 14.61
C LYS A 200 5.89 8.41 13.90
N ALA A 201 7.21 8.48 13.84
CA ALA A 201 7.93 9.51 13.09
C ALA A 201 7.54 9.50 11.59
N ALA A 202 7.45 8.32 10.98
CA ALA A 202 7.01 8.19 9.58
C ALA A 202 5.56 8.63 9.40
N ALA A 203 4.68 8.24 10.33
CA ALA A 203 3.28 8.65 10.33
C ALA A 203 3.13 10.18 10.46
N VAL A 204 3.99 10.84 11.23
CA VAL A 204 4.03 12.31 11.32
C VAL A 204 4.56 12.93 10.03
N ILE A 205 5.60 12.39 9.40
CA ILE A 205 6.09 12.95 8.13
C ILE A 205 4.96 12.97 7.10
N PHE A 206 4.23 11.89 6.95
CA PHE A 206 3.16 11.76 5.97
C PHE A 206 1.78 12.12 6.53
N GLY A 207 1.69 12.87 7.63
CA GLY A 207 0.40 13.36 8.15
C GLY A 207 -0.58 12.32 8.67
N ALA A 208 -0.27 11.02 8.63
CA ALA A 208 -1.08 9.94 9.18
C ALA A 208 -1.27 10.04 10.71
N SER A 209 -0.44 10.83 11.40
CA SER A 209 -0.62 11.10 12.81
C SER A 209 -0.07 12.48 13.20
N PRO A 210 -0.73 13.24 14.09
CA PRO A 210 -0.24 14.56 14.50
C PRO A 210 0.99 14.46 15.42
N PRO A 211 1.93 15.44 15.36
CA PRO A 211 3.05 15.57 16.29
C PRO A 211 2.62 16.28 17.57
N VAL A 212 2.01 15.53 18.48
CA VAL A 212 1.47 16.06 19.76
C VAL A 212 2.55 16.29 20.83
N GLY A 213 3.77 15.83 20.60
CA GLY A 213 4.87 15.96 21.55
C GLY A 213 5.30 17.41 21.79
N ARG A 214 5.87 17.64 22.97
CA ARG A 214 6.40 18.94 23.40
C ARG A 214 7.84 18.77 23.83
N LEU A 215 8.72 19.65 23.38
CA LEU A 215 10.13 19.60 23.78
C LEU A 215 10.26 19.90 25.29
N PRO A 216 10.71 18.95 26.13
CA PRO A 216 10.69 19.11 27.59
C PRO A 216 11.84 19.97 28.11
N ILE A 217 12.84 20.26 27.29
CA ILE A 217 14.04 21.03 27.63
C ILE A 217 14.24 22.19 26.64
N PRO A 218 14.86 23.32 27.04
CA PRO A 218 15.34 24.28 26.07
C PRO A 218 16.60 23.74 25.37
N VAL A 219 16.76 24.04 24.08
CA VAL A 219 18.01 23.88 23.34
C VAL A 219 18.52 25.30 23.06
N PRO A 220 19.53 25.79 23.81
CA PRO A 220 19.98 27.17 23.72
C PRO A 220 20.25 27.62 22.29
N MET A 221 19.83 28.84 21.95
CA MET A 221 19.97 29.45 20.62
C MET A 221 19.27 28.73 19.46
N ARG A 222 18.51 27.65 19.74
CA ARG A 222 17.87 26.85 18.68
C ARG A 222 16.37 26.68 18.90
N TYR A 223 15.97 26.09 20.01
CA TYR A 223 14.57 25.78 20.30
C TYR A 223 14.18 26.13 21.74
N PRO A 224 13.10 26.91 21.96
CA PRO A 224 12.60 27.14 23.30
C PRO A 224 12.00 25.86 23.91
N ARG A 225 11.80 25.85 25.23
CA ARG A 225 11.07 24.75 25.90
C ARG A 225 9.60 24.80 25.47
N PHE A 226 8.96 23.63 25.37
CA PHE A 226 7.55 23.46 25.02
C PHE A 226 7.14 23.95 23.64
N VAL A 227 8.05 23.87 22.65
CA VAL A 227 7.67 24.02 21.24
C VAL A 227 6.50 23.07 20.94
N THR A 228 5.41 23.65 20.46
CA THR A 228 4.22 22.99 19.94
C THR A 228 3.96 23.50 18.53
N TYR A 229 3.40 22.65 17.69
CA TYR A 229 3.04 23.04 16.32
C TYR A 229 1.53 23.09 16.14
N ASP A 230 1.06 23.91 15.21
CA ASP A 230 -0.32 23.88 14.79
C ASP A 230 -0.64 22.52 14.15
N LEU A 231 -1.63 21.83 14.72
CA LEU A 231 -2.04 20.50 14.29
C LEU A 231 -3.12 20.55 13.20
N THR A 232 -3.66 21.73 12.89
CA THR A 232 -4.69 21.93 11.86
C THR A 232 -4.32 21.36 10.48
N PRO A 233 -3.05 21.46 10.00
CA PRO A 233 -2.63 20.86 8.73
C PRO A 233 -2.59 19.32 8.74
N TYR A 234 -2.56 18.70 9.93
CA TYR A 234 -2.43 17.25 10.08
C TYR A 234 -3.79 16.56 10.02
N ARG A 235 -4.21 16.21 8.80
CA ARG A 235 -5.29 15.24 8.57
C ARG A 235 -4.68 13.84 8.40
N PRO A 236 -5.08 12.83 9.20
CA PRO A 236 -4.56 11.47 9.05
C PRO A 236 -4.73 10.95 7.62
N LEU A 237 -3.64 10.94 6.83
CA LEU A 237 -3.69 10.45 5.44
C LEU A 237 -3.96 8.95 5.37
N TYR A 238 -3.65 8.20 6.43
CA TYR A 238 -3.87 6.76 6.56
C TYR A 238 -3.55 6.31 8.01
N PRO A 239 -4.41 6.63 9.01
CA PRO A 239 -4.05 6.41 10.41
C PRO A 239 -3.92 4.93 10.70
N TYR A 240 -2.94 4.57 11.51
CA TYR A 240 -2.67 3.20 11.89
C TYR A 240 -2.82 3.06 13.40
N ALA A 241 -3.69 2.16 13.85
CA ALA A 241 -3.81 1.81 15.25
C ALA A 241 -4.36 0.40 15.37
N VAL A 242 -3.77 -0.42 16.23
CA VAL A 242 -4.18 -1.82 16.42
C VAL A 242 -4.79 -1.97 17.82
N PRO A 243 -6.02 -1.47 18.06
CA PRO A 243 -6.68 -1.64 19.35
C PRO A 243 -7.31 -3.03 19.48
N TYR A 244 -7.43 -3.80 18.40
CA TYR A 244 -8.04 -5.14 18.39
C TYR A 244 -6.97 -6.23 18.41
N ALA A 245 -7.30 -7.37 19.03
CA ALA A 245 -6.45 -8.56 19.03
C ALA A 245 -6.94 -9.53 17.95
N PHE A 246 -6.19 -9.66 16.86
CA PHE A 246 -6.55 -10.47 15.69
C PHE A 246 -6.16 -11.95 15.81
N ARG A 247 -6.42 -12.57 16.97
CA ARG A 247 -5.93 -13.92 17.28
C ARG A 247 -6.53 -15.00 16.36
N ARG A 248 -7.82 -14.88 16.01
CA ARG A 248 -8.48 -15.86 15.13
C ARG A 248 -7.98 -15.71 13.71
N THR A 249 -7.89 -14.47 13.24
CA THR A 249 -7.36 -14.15 11.92
C THR A 249 -5.92 -14.64 11.78
N ASP A 250 -5.03 -14.32 12.72
CA ASP A 250 -3.63 -14.75 12.70
C ASP A 250 -3.50 -16.29 12.68
N SER A 251 -4.26 -16.98 13.53
CA SER A 251 -4.26 -18.45 13.59
C SER A 251 -4.71 -19.08 12.28
N LEU A 252 -5.75 -18.54 11.65
CA LEU A 252 -6.28 -19.02 10.37
C LEU A 252 -5.28 -18.80 9.22
N LEU A 253 -4.67 -17.61 9.13
CA LEU A 253 -3.67 -17.32 8.09
C LEU A 253 -2.45 -18.24 8.22
N GLN A 254 -1.99 -18.50 9.45
CA GLN A 254 -0.88 -19.43 9.71
C GLN A 254 -1.25 -20.87 9.37
N ALA A 255 -2.47 -21.32 9.69
CA ALA A 255 -2.97 -22.64 9.33
C ALA A 255 -2.99 -22.82 7.81
N ALA A 256 -3.53 -21.85 7.06
CA ALA A 256 -3.62 -21.93 5.61
C ALA A 256 -2.25 -22.10 4.92
N VAL A 257 -1.22 -21.40 5.39
CA VAL A 257 0.15 -21.54 4.86
C VAL A 257 0.77 -22.88 5.28
N ARG A 258 0.61 -23.27 6.54
CA ARG A 258 1.14 -24.55 7.07
C ARG A 258 0.53 -25.77 6.38
N GLU A 259 -0.76 -25.72 6.06
CA GLU A 259 -1.50 -26.76 5.33
C GLU A 259 -1.27 -26.70 3.81
N ARG A 260 -0.43 -25.77 3.36
CA ARG A 260 -0.08 -25.55 1.95
C ARG A 260 -1.32 -25.32 1.07
N LEU A 261 -2.29 -24.54 1.56
CA LEU A 261 -3.42 -24.05 0.76
C LEU A 261 -3.00 -22.87 -0.12
N THR A 262 -1.97 -22.15 0.28
CA THR A 262 -1.30 -21.10 -0.47
C THR A 262 0.10 -20.87 0.13
N PRO A 263 1.12 -20.49 -0.66
CA PRO A 263 2.44 -20.16 -0.11
C PRO A 263 2.43 -18.94 0.81
N SER A 264 1.54 -17.98 0.53
CA SER A 264 1.48 -16.73 1.28
C SER A 264 0.14 -16.03 1.24
N LEU A 265 -0.10 -15.22 2.27
CA LEU A 265 -1.23 -14.32 2.41
C LEU A 265 -0.73 -12.94 2.84
N ALA A 266 -1.32 -11.88 2.29
CA ALA A 266 -1.16 -10.50 2.75
C ALA A 266 -2.54 -9.89 2.95
N VAL A 267 -2.79 -9.34 4.14
CA VAL A 267 -4.11 -8.85 4.54
C VAL A 267 -3.98 -7.46 5.15
N THR A 268 -4.82 -6.53 4.66
CA THR A 268 -4.97 -5.19 5.21
C THR A 268 -6.43 -4.94 5.56
N VAL A 269 -6.70 -4.47 6.78
CA VAL A 269 -8.03 -4.12 7.28
C VAL A 269 -8.02 -2.68 7.76
N ILE A 270 -8.96 -1.90 7.24
CA ILE A 270 -9.28 -0.57 7.75
C ILE A 270 -10.66 -0.66 8.37
N TYR A 271 -10.78 -0.23 9.62
CA TYR A 271 -12.05 -0.19 10.33
C TYR A 271 -12.18 1.16 11.03
N ARG A 272 -13.30 1.84 10.79
CA ARG A 272 -13.58 3.19 11.30
C ARG A 272 -12.43 4.15 10.99
N ASP A 273 -12.11 4.23 9.70
CA ASP A 273 -11.11 5.11 9.13
C ASP A 273 -9.67 4.86 9.59
N THR A 274 -9.39 3.74 10.26
CA THR A 274 -8.07 3.40 10.80
C THR A 274 -7.62 2.04 10.32
N VAL A 275 -6.36 1.93 9.89
CA VAL A 275 -5.73 0.64 9.61
C VAL A 275 -5.54 -0.09 10.93
N VAL A 276 -6.33 -1.14 11.11
CA VAL A 276 -6.38 -1.94 12.34
C VAL A 276 -5.63 -3.26 12.21
N TYR A 277 -5.38 -3.70 10.99
CA TYR A 277 -4.62 -4.90 10.70
C TYR A 277 -3.85 -4.73 9.39
N ASN A 278 -2.55 -5.01 9.39
CA ASN A 278 -1.73 -5.00 8.18
C ASN A 278 -0.60 -6.02 8.34
N ARG A 279 -0.88 -7.26 7.94
CA ARG A 279 -0.01 -8.41 8.20
C ARG A 279 0.13 -9.27 6.95
N SER A 280 1.20 -10.03 6.94
CA SER A 280 1.47 -11.04 5.93
C SER A 280 2.03 -12.30 6.60
N VAL A 281 1.69 -13.46 6.04
CA VAL A 281 2.13 -14.78 6.50
C VAL A 281 2.63 -15.57 5.30
N GLY A 282 3.72 -16.31 5.49
CA GLY A 282 4.31 -17.16 4.46
C GLY A 282 5.42 -16.50 3.66
N ARG A 283 5.75 -17.11 2.52
CA ARG A 283 6.90 -16.80 1.67
C ARG A 283 6.48 -16.78 0.20
N PHE A 284 7.36 -16.29 -0.66
CA PHE A 284 7.07 -16.18 -2.10
C PHE A 284 6.72 -17.54 -2.71
N THR A 285 7.36 -18.61 -2.23
CA THR A 285 7.09 -20.00 -2.61
C THR A 285 7.05 -20.89 -1.36
N TYR A 286 6.78 -22.19 -1.53
CA TYR A 286 6.85 -23.16 -0.42
C TYR A 286 8.27 -23.49 0.06
N ASP A 287 9.31 -22.99 -0.63
CA ASP A 287 10.71 -23.16 -0.21
C ASP A 287 11.01 -22.31 1.04
N PRO A 288 11.51 -22.89 2.14
CA PRO A 288 11.91 -22.15 3.33
C PRO A 288 12.96 -21.05 3.09
N ALA A 289 13.80 -21.18 2.06
CA ALA A 289 14.80 -20.18 1.68
C ALA A 289 14.20 -18.99 0.89
N SER A 290 12.97 -19.14 0.40
CA SER A 290 12.27 -18.11 -0.37
C SER A 290 11.97 -16.87 0.48
N PRO A 291 12.00 -15.64 -0.08
CA PRO A 291 11.73 -14.42 0.68
C PRO A 291 10.37 -14.43 1.40
N ALA A 292 10.32 -13.86 2.60
CA ALA A 292 9.07 -13.65 3.31
C ALA A 292 8.24 -12.55 2.62
N VAL A 293 6.92 -12.70 2.61
CA VAL A 293 6.03 -11.69 2.01
C VAL A 293 5.79 -10.51 2.94
N SER A 294 5.48 -9.36 2.34
CA SER A 294 5.14 -8.12 3.03
C SER A 294 3.85 -7.55 2.46
N SER A 295 2.86 -7.27 3.32
CA SER A 295 1.60 -6.65 2.93
C SER A 295 1.73 -5.25 2.31
N THR A 296 2.89 -4.60 2.49
CA THR A 296 3.18 -3.25 1.99
C THR A 296 4.15 -3.23 0.82
N HIS A 297 4.97 -4.27 0.61
CA HIS A 297 6.03 -4.28 -0.42
C HIS A 297 5.86 -5.35 -1.48
N SER A 298 5.38 -6.54 -1.10
CA SER A 298 5.26 -7.66 -2.03
C SER A 298 4.16 -7.39 -3.04
N LEU A 299 4.48 -7.61 -4.31
CA LEU A 299 3.57 -7.44 -5.42
C LEU A 299 2.92 -8.78 -5.77
N TYR A 300 1.60 -8.82 -5.69
CA TYR A 300 0.81 -9.98 -6.12
C TYR A 300 0.18 -9.68 -7.47
N ASP A 301 0.09 -10.69 -8.36
CA ASP A 301 -0.85 -10.62 -9.49
C ASP A 301 -2.27 -10.64 -8.90
N VAL A 302 -3.00 -9.53 -9.07
CA VAL A 302 -4.34 -9.38 -8.48
C VAL A 302 -5.47 -9.84 -9.40
N ALA A 303 -5.12 -10.37 -10.58
CA ALA A 303 -6.04 -10.92 -11.56
C ALA A 303 -7.24 -9.97 -11.80
N SER A 304 -8.46 -10.48 -11.64
CA SER A 304 -9.70 -9.73 -11.91
C SER A 304 -9.97 -8.54 -10.99
N LEU A 305 -9.21 -8.33 -9.91
CA LEU A 305 -9.26 -7.05 -9.21
C LEU A 305 -8.87 -5.88 -10.15
N THR A 306 -8.09 -6.14 -11.20
CA THR A 306 -7.81 -5.17 -12.27
C THR A 306 -9.08 -4.51 -12.83
N LYS A 307 -10.19 -5.26 -12.97
CA LYS A 307 -11.46 -4.71 -13.45
C LYS A 307 -11.88 -3.48 -12.66
N VAL A 308 -11.87 -3.60 -11.34
CA VAL A 308 -12.43 -2.58 -10.46
C VAL A 308 -11.44 -1.49 -10.09
N PHE A 309 -10.17 -1.85 -9.94
CA PHE A 309 -9.12 -0.90 -9.57
C PHE A 309 -8.52 -0.15 -10.77
N VAL A 310 -8.74 -0.63 -12.00
CA VAL A 310 -8.25 0.03 -13.22
C VAL A 310 -9.43 0.53 -14.06
N THR A 311 -10.20 -0.38 -14.65
CA THR A 311 -11.16 -0.04 -15.70
C THR A 311 -12.40 0.65 -15.15
N THR A 312 -12.99 0.12 -14.07
CA THR A 312 -14.13 0.75 -13.40
C THR A 312 -13.73 2.09 -12.80
N LEU A 313 -12.54 2.19 -12.19
CA LEU A 313 -12.02 3.45 -11.64
C LEU A 313 -11.87 4.52 -12.73
N ALA A 314 -11.28 4.17 -13.87
CA ALA A 314 -11.19 5.09 -15.02
C ALA A 314 -12.57 5.45 -15.59
N ALA A 315 -13.52 4.49 -15.62
CA ALA A 315 -14.88 4.75 -16.07
C ALA A 315 -15.64 5.72 -15.15
N MET A 316 -15.47 5.59 -13.83
CA MET A 316 -16.04 6.51 -12.83
C MET A 316 -15.57 7.95 -13.08
N ASP A 317 -14.27 8.09 -13.27
CA ASP A 317 -13.59 9.36 -13.46
C ASP A 317 -13.99 10.05 -14.78
N LEU A 318 -14.12 9.28 -15.87
CA LEU A 318 -14.61 9.80 -17.16
C LEU A 318 -16.12 10.10 -17.14
N TYR A 319 -16.90 9.31 -16.42
CA TYR A 319 -18.33 9.57 -16.21
C TYR A 319 -18.53 10.91 -15.49
N GLU A 320 -17.78 11.14 -14.40
CA GLU A 320 -17.84 12.39 -13.65
C GLU A 320 -17.48 13.62 -14.51
N ARG A 321 -16.49 13.46 -15.41
CA ARG A 321 -16.09 14.51 -16.35
C ARG A 321 -17.03 14.67 -17.55
N GLY A 322 -18.13 13.92 -17.62
CA GLY A 322 -19.05 13.93 -18.75
C GLY A 322 -18.45 13.40 -20.05
N ARG A 323 -17.31 12.70 -19.99
CA ARG A 323 -16.62 12.12 -21.16
C ARG A 323 -17.03 10.69 -21.46
N LEU A 324 -17.70 10.02 -20.52
CA LEU A 324 -18.27 8.69 -20.70
C LEU A 324 -19.75 8.71 -20.31
N SER A 325 -20.62 8.40 -21.26
CA SER A 325 -22.04 8.15 -21.00
C SER A 325 -22.27 6.65 -20.80
N LEU A 326 -23.03 6.27 -19.77
CA LEU A 326 -23.33 4.87 -19.47
C LEU A 326 -24.25 4.23 -20.53
N THR A 327 -25.08 5.02 -21.19
CA THR A 327 -26.13 4.53 -22.10
C THR A 327 -25.83 4.80 -23.57
N GLN A 328 -24.83 5.63 -23.87
CA GLN A 328 -24.44 5.90 -25.25
C GLN A 328 -23.80 4.65 -25.89
N PRO A 329 -24.21 4.27 -27.11
CA PRO A 329 -23.53 3.21 -27.87
C PRO A 329 -22.06 3.51 -28.13
N LEU A 330 -21.19 2.52 -28.00
CA LEU A 330 -19.74 2.71 -28.16
C LEU A 330 -19.36 3.29 -29.54
N GLY A 331 -20.07 2.90 -30.60
CA GLY A 331 -19.80 3.33 -31.97
C GLY A 331 -20.13 4.80 -32.24
N GLU A 332 -21.01 5.40 -31.44
CA GLU A 332 -21.30 6.84 -31.53
C GLU A 332 -20.13 7.66 -30.99
N ALA A 333 -19.56 7.24 -29.86
CA ALA A 333 -18.42 7.92 -29.24
C ALA A 333 -17.08 7.57 -29.91
N VAL A 334 -16.96 6.39 -30.52
CA VAL A 334 -15.76 5.93 -31.25
C VAL A 334 -16.15 5.58 -32.68
N PRO A 335 -16.11 6.54 -33.63
CA PRO A 335 -16.61 6.35 -35.00
C PRO A 335 -15.95 5.19 -35.76
N VAL A 336 -14.66 4.94 -35.51
CA VAL A 336 -13.93 3.80 -36.12
C VAL A 336 -14.49 2.44 -35.70
N TRP A 337 -15.40 2.39 -34.72
CA TRP A 337 -16.05 1.17 -34.28
C TRP A 337 -17.42 0.90 -34.91
N GLN A 338 -18.03 1.86 -35.60
CA GLN A 338 -19.41 1.77 -36.10
C GLN A 338 -19.72 0.52 -36.93
N SER A 339 -18.74 0.00 -37.66
CA SER A 339 -18.88 -1.19 -38.50
C SER A 339 -18.73 -2.53 -37.74
N PHE A 340 -18.40 -2.51 -36.45
CA PHE A 340 -18.18 -3.72 -35.66
C PHE A 340 -19.37 -4.04 -34.74
N PRO A 341 -19.61 -5.31 -34.39
CA PRO A 341 -20.72 -5.69 -33.51
C PRO A 341 -20.72 -4.98 -32.15
N LEU A 342 -19.54 -4.69 -31.59
CA LEU A 342 -19.39 -3.99 -30.31
C LEU A 342 -19.94 -2.54 -30.34
N ALA A 343 -20.15 -1.94 -31.51
CA ALA A 343 -20.62 -0.56 -31.66
C ALA A 343 -21.94 -0.28 -30.95
N LYS A 344 -22.80 -1.30 -30.87
CA LYS A 344 -24.15 -1.23 -30.29
C LYS A 344 -24.16 -1.43 -28.77
N LEU A 345 -23.04 -1.87 -28.21
CA LEU A 345 -22.93 -2.03 -26.76
C LEU A 345 -22.87 -0.68 -26.07
N THR A 346 -23.17 -0.65 -24.78
CA THR A 346 -23.01 0.54 -23.94
C THR A 346 -22.04 0.27 -22.79
N PRO A 347 -21.39 1.30 -22.22
CA PRO A 347 -20.55 1.12 -21.03
C PRO A 347 -21.31 0.49 -19.86
N TYR A 348 -22.62 0.79 -19.72
CA TYR A 348 -23.49 0.13 -18.75
C TYR A 348 -23.46 -1.40 -18.93
N GLN A 349 -23.70 -1.89 -20.15
CA GLN A 349 -23.73 -3.33 -20.43
C GLN A 349 -22.39 -4.02 -20.17
N LEU A 350 -21.27 -3.32 -20.42
CA LEU A 350 -19.94 -3.84 -20.14
C LEU A 350 -19.69 -3.91 -18.62
N LEU A 351 -19.98 -2.84 -17.88
CA LEU A 351 -19.81 -2.74 -16.43
C LEU A 351 -20.70 -3.72 -15.65
N THR A 352 -21.89 -4.04 -16.15
CA THR A 352 -22.81 -4.99 -15.50
C THR A 352 -22.68 -6.42 -15.99
N HIS A 353 -21.74 -6.69 -16.91
CA HIS A 353 -21.62 -7.95 -17.66
C HIS A 353 -22.95 -8.45 -18.26
N THR A 354 -23.71 -7.53 -18.84
CA THR A 354 -24.93 -7.85 -19.63
C THR A 354 -24.70 -7.67 -21.13
N ALA A 355 -23.46 -7.38 -21.54
CA ALA A 355 -23.07 -7.25 -22.93
C ALA A 355 -23.22 -8.55 -23.74
N GLY A 356 -23.23 -9.72 -23.09
CA GLY A 356 -23.47 -11.00 -23.76
C GLY A 356 -22.23 -11.64 -24.38
N TYR A 357 -21.04 -11.30 -23.89
CA TYR A 357 -19.82 -12.05 -24.17
C TYR A 357 -19.77 -13.35 -23.35
N PRO A 358 -19.12 -14.42 -23.86
CA PRO A 358 -18.83 -15.60 -23.06
C PRO A 358 -17.81 -15.26 -21.96
N PRO A 359 -17.69 -16.09 -20.91
CA PRO A 359 -16.71 -15.86 -19.86
C PRO A 359 -15.29 -15.61 -20.37
N VAL A 360 -14.85 -16.46 -21.31
CA VAL A 360 -13.54 -16.44 -21.96
C VAL A 360 -13.70 -16.82 -23.44
N LEU A 361 -12.86 -16.27 -24.31
CA LEU A 361 -12.72 -16.70 -25.71
C LEU A 361 -11.53 -17.68 -25.84
N PRO A 362 -11.56 -18.63 -26.78
CA PRO A 362 -10.51 -19.66 -26.94
C PRO A 362 -9.19 -19.13 -27.55
N LEU A 363 -8.83 -17.88 -27.27
CA LEU A 363 -7.70 -17.15 -27.88
C LEU A 363 -6.36 -17.86 -27.67
N LEU A 364 -6.08 -18.34 -26.44
CA LEU A 364 -4.85 -19.09 -26.18
C LEU A 364 -4.83 -20.44 -26.91
N LYS A 365 -5.97 -21.11 -26.99
CA LYS A 365 -6.08 -22.39 -27.71
C LYS A 365 -5.76 -22.21 -29.19
N GLU A 366 -6.28 -21.15 -29.80
CA GLU A 366 -5.98 -20.79 -31.20
C GLU A 366 -4.50 -20.42 -31.38
N ALA A 367 -3.92 -19.63 -30.46
CA ALA A 367 -2.51 -19.25 -30.50
C ALA A 367 -1.57 -20.47 -30.45
N LEU A 368 -1.91 -21.48 -29.63
CA LEU A 368 -1.14 -22.72 -29.54
C LEU A 368 -1.21 -23.57 -30.81
N GLN A 369 -2.30 -23.49 -31.57
CA GLN A 369 -2.47 -24.22 -32.82
C GLN A 369 -1.69 -23.60 -34.00
N GLU A 370 -1.45 -22.28 -33.97
CA GLU A 370 -0.75 -21.56 -35.04
C GLU A 370 0.79 -21.78 -35.04
N GLY A 371 1.36 -22.29 -33.94
CA GLY A 371 2.75 -22.79 -33.84
C GLY A 371 3.89 -21.77 -33.92
N THR A 372 3.70 -20.67 -34.66
CA THR A 372 4.70 -19.60 -34.90
C THR A 372 4.49 -18.37 -34.04
N VAL A 373 3.54 -18.43 -33.10
CA VAL A 373 3.12 -17.30 -32.28
C VAL A 373 4.08 -17.03 -31.11
N PHE A 374 4.82 -18.05 -30.69
CA PHE A 374 5.68 -17.99 -29.51
C PHE A 374 7.13 -18.34 -29.86
N SER A 375 8.08 -17.64 -29.21
CA SER A 375 9.52 -17.86 -29.33
C SER A 375 10.16 -17.95 -27.95
N ASP A 376 11.23 -18.74 -27.83
CA ASP A 376 12.09 -18.80 -26.63
C ASP A 376 13.18 -17.71 -26.64
N SER A 377 13.11 -16.78 -27.59
CA SER A 377 14.10 -15.71 -27.76
C SER A 377 13.44 -14.43 -28.25
N LEU A 378 13.92 -13.30 -27.70
CA LEU A 378 13.60 -11.97 -28.17
C LEU A 378 14.17 -11.80 -29.59
N THR A 379 13.29 -11.47 -30.53
CA THR A 379 13.66 -11.25 -31.94
C THR A 379 12.87 -10.07 -32.49
N SER A 380 13.20 -9.59 -33.69
CA SER A 380 12.42 -8.53 -34.34
C SER A 380 10.95 -8.93 -34.60
N SER A 381 10.68 -10.24 -34.77
CA SER A 381 9.34 -10.78 -34.95
C SER A 381 8.64 -11.17 -33.64
N HIS A 382 9.35 -11.28 -32.52
CA HIS A 382 8.80 -11.66 -31.20
C HIS A 382 9.33 -10.72 -30.12
N THR A 383 8.53 -9.70 -29.80
CA THR A 383 8.95 -8.55 -28.97
C THR A 383 8.19 -8.44 -27.66
N TRP A 384 7.08 -9.15 -27.50
CA TRP A 384 6.22 -9.06 -26.32
C TRP A 384 6.57 -10.15 -25.30
N PRO A 385 7.20 -9.82 -24.16
CA PRO A 385 7.59 -10.83 -23.18
C PRO A 385 6.37 -11.38 -22.45
N LEU A 386 6.23 -12.70 -22.46
CA LEU A 386 5.19 -13.47 -21.77
C LEU A 386 5.68 -14.04 -20.44
N SER A 387 7.00 -14.26 -20.35
CA SER A 387 7.76 -14.66 -19.18
C SER A 387 9.21 -14.20 -19.37
N ARG A 388 10.15 -14.62 -18.51
CA ARG A 388 11.57 -14.25 -18.66
C ARG A 388 12.18 -14.85 -19.93
N PHE A 389 11.67 -15.99 -20.37
CA PHE A 389 12.26 -16.78 -21.46
C PHE A 389 11.32 -17.02 -22.63
N ARG A 390 10.13 -16.42 -22.64
CA ARG A 390 9.13 -16.63 -23.68
C ARG A 390 8.58 -15.31 -24.21
N TYR A 391 8.48 -15.21 -25.54
CA TYR A 391 8.08 -14.00 -26.25
C TYR A 391 6.96 -14.29 -27.25
N LEU A 392 6.02 -13.36 -27.36
CA LEU A 392 4.90 -13.38 -28.29
C LEU A 392 5.25 -12.59 -29.56
N ARG A 393 4.74 -13.08 -30.69
CA ARG A 393 4.89 -12.44 -32.00
C ARG A 393 4.38 -10.99 -31.97
N THR A 394 5.14 -10.08 -32.58
CA THR A 394 4.97 -8.61 -32.46
C THR A 394 3.57 -8.12 -32.87
N ASP A 395 2.96 -8.73 -33.89
CA ASP A 395 1.65 -8.35 -34.43
C ASP A 395 0.46 -9.04 -33.74
N TYR A 396 0.72 -10.06 -32.91
CA TYR A 396 -0.32 -10.93 -32.36
C TYR A 396 -1.32 -10.22 -31.44
N PRO A 397 -0.93 -9.26 -30.57
CA PRO A 397 -1.91 -8.47 -29.81
C PRO A 397 -2.96 -7.78 -30.70
N GLY A 398 -2.55 -7.34 -31.90
CA GLY A 398 -3.44 -6.76 -32.89
C GLY A 398 -4.40 -7.79 -33.51
N GLN A 399 -3.95 -9.02 -33.72
CA GLN A 399 -4.78 -10.14 -34.17
C GLN A 399 -5.82 -10.52 -33.10
N VAL A 400 -5.41 -10.63 -31.84
CA VAL A 400 -6.31 -10.91 -30.70
C VAL A 400 -7.38 -9.83 -30.58
N TRP A 401 -6.99 -8.56 -30.63
CA TRP A 401 -7.96 -7.46 -30.62
C TRP A 401 -8.92 -7.52 -31.82
N ARG A 402 -8.42 -7.88 -33.00
CA ARG A 402 -9.25 -8.04 -34.21
C ARG A 402 -10.33 -9.09 -34.03
N GLN A 403 -10.00 -10.24 -33.43
CA GLN A 403 -10.97 -11.29 -33.12
C GLN A 403 -12.01 -10.80 -32.10
N ILE A 404 -11.57 -10.16 -31.00
CA ILE A 404 -12.47 -9.65 -29.96
C ILE A 404 -13.47 -8.63 -30.53
N ARG A 405 -13.00 -7.68 -31.35
CA ARG A 405 -13.88 -6.65 -31.93
C ARG A 405 -14.85 -7.19 -32.99
N GLN A 406 -14.52 -8.32 -33.63
CA GLN A 406 -15.37 -8.97 -34.64
C GLN A 406 -16.38 -9.95 -34.01
N TYR A 407 -16.15 -10.36 -32.77
CA TYR A 407 -17.10 -11.20 -32.04
C TYR A 407 -18.44 -10.48 -31.92
N SER A 408 -19.52 -11.20 -32.24
CA SER A 408 -20.89 -10.70 -32.11
C SER A 408 -21.48 -11.14 -30.77
N PRO A 409 -21.54 -10.25 -29.77
CA PRO A 409 -22.09 -10.60 -28.47
C PRO A 409 -23.61 -10.59 -28.49
N SER A 410 -24.22 -11.30 -27.54
CA SER A 410 -25.68 -11.44 -27.42
C SER A 410 -26.17 -10.89 -26.09
N PRO A 411 -26.44 -9.57 -25.98
CA PRO A 411 -26.78 -8.93 -24.72
C PRO A 411 -27.87 -9.65 -23.94
N THR A 412 -27.68 -9.75 -22.63
CA THR A 412 -28.53 -10.55 -21.73
C THR A 412 -29.25 -9.66 -20.71
N ARG A 413 -30.40 -10.11 -20.22
CA ARG A 413 -31.10 -9.44 -19.11
C ARG A 413 -30.47 -9.72 -17.74
N LYS A 414 -29.76 -10.85 -17.63
CA LYS A 414 -29.07 -11.27 -16.41
C LYS A 414 -27.56 -11.20 -16.63
N PRO A 415 -26.79 -10.84 -15.60
CA PRO A 415 -25.34 -10.78 -15.70
C PRO A 415 -24.74 -12.16 -16.02
N VAL A 416 -23.81 -12.20 -16.97
CA VAL A 416 -22.94 -13.34 -17.23
C VAL A 416 -21.50 -12.86 -17.15
N TYR A 417 -20.79 -13.26 -16.08
CA TYR A 417 -19.41 -12.82 -15.85
C TYR A 417 -18.53 -13.10 -17.08
N SER A 418 -17.84 -12.07 -17.56
CA SER A 418 -17.02 -12.11 -18.76
C SER A 418 -15.84 -11.16 -18.68
N ASP A 419 -14.65 -11.68 -18.99
CA ASP A 419 -13.42 -10.90 -19.10
C ASP A 419 -13.43 -10.00 -20.34
N ILE A 420 -14.02 -10.48 -21.43
CA ILE A 420 -14.00 -9.81 -22.73
C ILE A 420 -14.72 -8.46 -22.69
N GLY A 421 -15.82 -8.36 -21.93
CA GLY A 421 -16.51 -7.09 -21.74
C GLY A 421 -15.59 -6.02 -21.15
N PHE A 422 -14.74 -6.39 -20.19
CA PHE A 422 -13.78 -5.48 -19.58
C PHE A 422 -12.57 -5.18 -20.48
N VAL A 423 -12.15 -6.12 -21.34
CA VAL A 423 -11.18 -5.83 -22.40
C VAL A 423 -11.70 -4.73 -23.33
N VAL A 424 -12.96 -4.86 -23.79
CA VAL A 424 -13.60 -3.88 -24.68
C VAL A 424 -13.76 -2.53 -23.98
N LEU A 425 -14.18 -2.52 -22.70
CA LEU A 425 -14.31 -1.29 -21.92
C LEU A 425 -12.95 -0.59 -21.74
N GLY A 426 -11.89 -1.35 -21.47
CA GLY A 426 -10.54 -0.82 -21.40
C GLY A 426 -10.11 -0.13 -22.70
N ARG A 427 -10.29 -0.82 -23.84
CA ARG A 427 -10.01 -0.23 -25.17
C ARG A 427 -10.88 0.98 -25.48
N TYR A 428 -12.11 1.02 -24.98
CA TYR A 428 -13.01 2.15 -25.17
C TYR A 428 -12.49 3.38 -24.42
N ILE A 429 -12.06 3.20 -23.17
CA ILE A 429 -11.44 4.24 -22.36
C ILE A 429 -10.16 4.76 -23.03
N GLU A 430 -9.32 3.90 -23.58
CA GLU A 430 -8.12 4.32 -24.33
C GLU A 430 -8.48 5.17 -25.55
N LYS A 431 -9.56 4.83 -26.26
CA LYS A 431 -10.05 5.63 -27.39
C LYS A 431 -10.63 6.97 -26.97
N LEU A 432 -11.34 7.02 -25.84
CA LEU A 432 -11.88 8.27 -25.32
C LEU A 432 -10.76 9.21 -24.85
N THR A 433 -9.71 8.67 -24.24
CA THR A 433 -8.64 9.46 -23.59
C THR A 433 -7.46 9.77 -24.50
N GLY A 434 -7.21 8.93 -25.52
CA GLY A 434 -6.00 8.98 -26.32
C GLY A 434 -4.75 8.46 -25.60
N GLN A 435 -4.92 7.86 -24.42
CA GLN A 435 -3.84 7.35 -23.57
C GLN A 435 -4.02 5.85 -23.33
N ALA A 436 -2.93 5.14 -23.01
CA ALA A 436 -3.03 3.77 -22.52
C ALA A 436 -3.78 3.75 -21.17
N LEU A 437 -4.61 2.74 -20.94
CA LEU A 437 -5.44 2.66 -19.74
C LEU A 437 -4.60 2.69 -18.46
N GLU A 438 -3.45 2.01 -18.50
CA GLU A 438 -2.47 1.92 -17.42
C GLU A 438 -1.91 3.30 -17.06
N THR A 439 -1.48 4.05 -18.08
CA THR A 439 -0.96 5.43 -17.93
C THR A 439 -2.03 6.33 -17.33
N TYR A 440 -3.27 6.24 -17.83
CA TYR A 440 -4.39 7.03 -17.35
C TYR A 440 -4.59 6.86 -15.83
N VAL A 441 -4.69 5.61 -15.34
CA VAL A 441 -4.91 5.37 -13.90
C VAL A 441 -3.68 5.68 -13.05
N MET A 442 -2.47 5.45 -13.59
CA MET A 442 -1.23 5.79 -12.89
C MET A 442 -1.10 7.29 -12.63
N GLU A 443 -1.40 8.11 -13.64
CA GLU A 443 -1.29 9.56 -13.54
C GLU A 443 -2.46 10.18 -12.78
N ARG A 444 -3.68 9.67 -12.99
CA ARG A 444 -4.88 10.23 -12.37
C ARG A 444 -5.06 9.84 -10.90
N PHE A 445 -4.68 8.62 -10.55
CA PHE A 445 -4.93 8.05 -9.22
C PHE A 445 -3.66 7.60 -8.51
N TYR A 446 -2.88 6.68 -9.09
CA TYR A 446 -1.88 5.96 -8.31
C TYR A 446 -0.74 6.86 -7.83
N ARG A 447 -0.10 7.62 -8.72
CA ARG A 447 1.02 8.51 -8.34
C ARG A 447 0.56 9.63 -7.40
N PRO A 448 -0.53 10.37 -7.65
CA PRO A 448 -0.99 11.41 -6.72
C PRO A 448 -1.37 10.88 -5.33
N MET A 449 -1.93 9.66 -5.26
CA MET A 449 -2.30 9.00 -4.00
C MET A 449 -1.14 8.28 -3.31
N GLY A 450 0.05 8.24 -3.93
CA GLY A 450 1.21 7.52 -3.40
C GLY A 450 1.10 5.99 -3.42
N LEU A 451 0.37 5.43 -4.40
CA LEU A 451 0.12 3.99 -4.58
C LEU A 451 1.19 3.33 -5.46
N TYR A 452 2.46 3.48 -5.09
CA TYR A 452 3.60 3.08 -5.93
C TYR A 452 3.80 1.56 -6.03
N ARG A 453 3.06 0.76 -5.26
CA ARG A 453 3.01 -0.68 -5.43
C ARG A 453 1.84 -1.13 -6.28
N MET A 454 1.12 -0.23 -6.95
CA MET A 454 0.16 -0.56 -8.00
C MET A 454 0.80 -0.34 -9.37
N VAL A 455 1.24 -1.42 -10.00
CA VAL A 455 2.07 -1.38 -11.21
C VAL A 455 1.61 -2.39 -12.25
N PHE A 456 2.03 -2.20 -13.49
CA PHE A 456 1.78 -3.12 -14.59
C PHE A 456 3.11 -3.63 -15.13
N ARG A 457 3.14 -4.88 -15.61
CA ARG A 457 4.35 -5.49 -16.19
C ARG A 457 5.63 -5.30 -15.33
N PRO A 458 5.58 -5.55 -14.00
CA PRO A 458 6.71 -5.27 -13.10
C PRO A 458 7.99 -6.03 -13.45
N GLY A 459 7.90 -7.17 -14.15
CA GLY A 459 9.08 -7.87 -14.68
C GLY A 459 9.89 -7.05 -15.68
N LEU A 460 9.26 -6.10 -16.38
CA LEU A 460 9.92 -5.19 -17.33
C LEU A 460 10.45 -3.91 -16.68
N GLU A 461 10.00 -3.63 -15.45
CA GLU A 461 10.44 -2.48 -14.64
C GLU A 461 11.49 -2.87 -13.60
N CYS A 462 12.10 -4.06 -13.71
CA CYS A 462 13.05 -4.61 -12.74
C CYS A 462 12.47 -4.74 -11.31
N LEU A 463 11.16 -4.93 -11.19
CA LEU A 463 10.44 -5.13 -9.93
C LEU A 463 10.11 -6.62 -9.67
N ASP A 464 10.60 -7.54 -10.51
CA ASP A 464 10.39 -8.98 -10.38
C ASP A 464 10.83 -9.51 -9.01
N SER A 465 11.89 -8.95 -8.43
CA SER A 465 12.37 -9.27 -7.08
C SER A 465 11.30 -9.07 -5.98
N LEU A 466 10.35 -8.16 -6.18
CA LEU A 466 9.23 -7.88 -5.27
C LEU A 466 7.99 -8.71 -5.59
N CYS A 467 7.91 -9.28 -6.79
CA CYS A 467 6.77 -10.06 -7.23
C CYS A 467 6.75 -11.45 -6.61
N VAL A 468 5.62 -11.78 -6.00
CA VAL A 468 5.30 -13.13 -5.56
C VAL A 468 5.02 -13.99 -6.79
N PRO A 469 5.72 -15.13 -6.98
CA PRO A 469 5.43 -16.05 -8.07
C PRO A 469 3.98 -16.51 -8.08
N THR A 470 3.37 -16.51 -9.27
CA THR A 470 1.95 -16.78 -9.45
C THR A 470 1.70 -18.25 -9.80
N GLU A 471 2.36 -18.80 -10.82
CA GLU A 471 2.22 -20.20 -11.23
C GLU A 471 3.51 -20.70 -11.89
N VAL A 472 3.76 -22.00 -11.87
CA VAL A 472 4.76 -22.65 -12.73
C VAL A 472 4.05 -23.15 -13.99
N ASP A 473 4.14 -22.37 -15.07
CA ASP A 473 3.46 -22.67 -16.34
C ASP A 473 4.31 -23.65 -17.14
N THR A 474 3.91 -24.92 -17.17
CA THR A 474 4.61 -26.00 -17.89
C THR A 474 4.10 -26.19 -19.33
N VAL A 475 3.07 -25.45 -19.74
CA VAL A 475 2.34 -25.71 -20.98
C VAL A 475 2.85 -24.83 -22.12
N TRP A 476 2.82 -23.51 -21.96
CA TRP A 476 3.05 -22.60 -23.09
C TRP A 476 4.05 -21.49 -22.80
N ARG A 477 4.17 -21.04 -21.54
CA ARG A 477 5.25 -20.12 -21.14
C ARG A 477 6.51 -20.87 -20.70
N LYS A 478 6.38 -22.12 -20.24
CA LYS A 478 7.48 -23.00 -19.82
C LYS A 478 8.41 -22.35 -18.79
N ASP A 479 7.84 -21.57 -17.88
CA ASP A 479 8.57 -20.75 -16.91
C ASP A 479 7.74 -20.53 -15.64
N THR A 480 8.40 -20.09 -14.57
CA THR A 480 7.72 -19.61 -13.36
C THR A 480 7.29 -18.16 -13.57
N LEU A 481 5.98 -17.91 -13.48
CA LEU A 481 5.43 -16.58 -13.69
C LEU A 481 5.70 -15.71 -12.48
N ARG A 482 6.66 -14.80 -12.64
CA ARG A 482 7.04 -13.82 -11.64
C ARG A 482 7.13 -12.44 -12.30
N GLY A 483 6.18 -11.57 -11.97
CA GLY A 483 6.07 -10.23 -12.54
C GLY A 483 5.52 -10.15 -13.97
N TYR A 484 4.95 -11.25 -14.45
CA TYR A 484 4.21 -11.35 -15.71
C TYR A 484 2.78 -11.77 -15.42
N VAL A 485 1.82 -11.16 -16.11
CA VAL A 485 0.39 -11.43 -15.89
C VAL A 485 0.07 -12.91 -16.12
N HIS A 486 -0.65 -13.50 -15.18
CA HIS A 486 -1.11 -14.88 -15.21
C HIS A 486 -2.15 -15.09 -16.31
N ASP A 487 -3.13 -14.19 -16.38
CA ASP A 487 -4.25 -14.25 -17.31
C ASP A 487 -3.77 -14.38 -18.78
N PRO A 488 -4.18 -15.44 -19.49
CA PRO A 488 -3.75 -15.66 -20.87
C PRO A 488 -4.18 -14.57 -21.84
N THR A 489 -5.39 -14.03 -21.70
CA THR A 489 -5.92 -13.03 -22.65
C THR A 489 -5.15 -11.71 -22.51
N ALA A 490 -4.89 -11.26 -21.28
CA ALA A 490 -4.08 -10.08 -21.03
C ALA A 490 -2.63 -10.28 -21.50
N ALA A 491 -2.05 -11.47 -21.29
CA ALA A 491 -0.72 -11.79 -21.80
C ALA A 491 -0.65 -11.72 -23.33
N LEU A 492 -1.64 -12.29 -24.03
CA LEU A 492 -1.75 -12.22 -25.49
C LEU A 492 -2.03 -10.80 -26.02
N LEU A 493 -2.53 -9.91 -25.16
CA LEU A 493 -2.76 -8.49 -25.47
C LEU A 493 -1.58 -7.57 -25.13
N GLY A 494 -0.41 -8.14 -24.76
CA GLY A 494 0.80 -7.38 -24.46
C GLY A 494 1.10 -7.21 -22.96
N GLY A 495 0.45 -7.99 -22.10
CA GLY A 495 0.76 -8.07 -20.67
C GLY A 495 -0.17 -7.27 -19.75
N SER A 496 -1.13 -6.53 -20.31
CA SER A 496 -2.17 -5.85 -19.54
C SER A 496 -3.41 -5.59 -20.42
N ALA A 497 -4.59 -5.66 -19.80
CA ALA A 497 -5.86 -5.35 -20.40
C ALA A 497 -6.86 -4.89 -19.33
N GLY A 498 -8.04 -4.42 -19.75
CA GLY A 498 -9.03 -3.89 -18.81
C GLY A 498 -9.56 -4.88 -17.75
N HIS A 499 -9.28 -6.18 -17.90
CA HIS A 499 -9.73 -7.21 -16.95
C HIS A 499 -8.61 -7.81 -16.07
N ALA A 500 -7.34 -7.70 -16.46
CA ALA A 500 -6.19 -8.32 -15.79
C ALA A 500 -4.84 -7.64 -16.14
N GLY A 501 -3.83 -7.82 -15.28
CA GLY A 501 -2.46 -7.32 -15.50
C GLY A 501 -1.97 -6.32 -14.45
N LEU A 502 -2.83 -5.90 -13.51
CA LEU A 502 -2.41 -5.14 -12.35
C LEU A 502 -1.66 -6.05 -11.36
N PHE A 503 -0.53 -5.56 -10.87
CA PHE A 503 0.16 -6.08 -9.70
C PHE A 503 0.01 -5.08 -8.56
N ALA A 504 -0.26 -5.57 -7.34
CA ALA A 504 -0.50 -4.70 -6.20
C ALA A 504 0.04 -5.24 -4.87
N SER A 505 0.32 -4.33 -3.93
CA SER A 505 0.40 -4.65 -2.50
C SER A 505 -0.99 -4.55 -1.84
N ALA A 506 -1.19 -5.26 -0.72
CA ALA A 506 -2.47 -5.24 0.00
C ALA A 506 -2.78 -3.83 0.54
N ASN A 507 -1.72 -3.14 1.00
CA ASN A 507 -1.80 -1.80 1.56
C ASN A 507 -2.28 -0.75 0.54
N ASP A 508 -1.76 -0.76 -0.69
CA ASP A 508 -2.12 0.27 -1.67
C ASP A 508 -3.52 0.06 -2.25
N LEU A 509 -3.95 -1.19 -2.43
CA LEU A 509 -5.36 -1.48 -2.74
C LEU A 509 -6.30 -1.02 -1.63
N ALA A 510 -5.90 -1.19 -0.37
CA ALA A 510 -6.71 -0.76 0.77
C ALA A 510 -6.85 0.77 0.84
N LYS A 511 -5.79 1.54 0.54
CA LYS A 511 -5.89 3.00 0.39
C LYS A 511 -6.88 3.42 -0.69
N LEU A 512 -6.87 2.75 -1.84
CA LEU A 512 -7.79 3.07 -2.94
C LEU A 512 -9.24 2.73 -2.58
N LEU A 513 -9.50 1.57 -1.98
CA LEU A 513 -10.84 1.26 -1.46
C LEU A 513 -11.27 2.23 -0.37
N TRP A 514 -10.35 2.66 0.49
CA TRP A 514 -10.67 3.64 1.53
C TRP A 514 -11.00 5.01 0.95
N MET A 515 -10.31 5.44 -0.11
CA MET A 515 -10.70 6.64 -0.87
C MET A 515 -12.15 6.54 -1.36
N LEU A 516 -12.55 5.39 -1.91
CA LEU A 516 -13.94 5.15 -2.31
C LEU A 516 -14.89 5.10 -1.11
N GLN A 517 -14.51 4.46 -0.01
CA GLN A 517 -15.30 4.41 1.23
C GLN A 517 -15.55 5.82 1.79
N LYS A 518 -14.58 6.72 1.66
CA LYS A 518 -14.65 8.15 2.01
C LYS A 518 -15.39 9.01 1.00
N GLY A 519 -16.07 8.41 0.02
CA GLY A 519 -16.83 9.15 -0.98
C GLY A 519 -15.95 9.85 -2.02
N GLY A 520 -14.72 9.38 -2.22
CA GLY A 520 -13.82 9.89 -3.25
C GLY A 520 -12.72 10.82 -2.75
N GLU A 521 -12.64 11.07 -1.43
CA GLU A 521 -11.59 11.86 -0.80
C GLU A 521 -10.44 10.97 -0.30
N TYR A 522 -9.21 11.39 -0.57
CA TYR A 522 -8.01 10.81 0.04
C TYR A 522 -6.97 11.90 0.25
N ALA A 523 -6.34 11.91 1.42
CA ALA A 523 -5.28 12.86 1.74
C ALA A 523 -5.66 14.35 1.56
N GLY A 524 -6.94 14.70 1.77
CA GLY A 524 -7.46 16.07 1.56
C GLY A 524 -7.71 16.43 0.10
N PHE A 525 -7.52 15.50 -0.83
CA PHE A 525 -7.83 15.67 -2.25
C PHE A 525 -9.09 14.90 -2.63
N CYS A 526 -9.98 15.55 -3.38
CA CYS A 526 -11.14 14.93 -3.98
C CYS A 526 -10.75 14.32 -5.33
N TYR A 527 -10.68 12.99 -5.40
CA TYR A 527 -10.38 12.24 -6.62
C TYR A 527 -11.64 11.95 -7.44
N LEU A 528 -12.74 11.71 -6.74
CA LEU A 528 -14.08 11.48 -7.28
C LEU A 528 -15.08 12.18 -6.37
N SER A 529 -16.22 12.60 -6.91
CA SER A 529 -17.32 13.10 -6.09
C SER A 529 -18.03 11.96 -5.35
N PRO A 530 -18.61 12.23 -4.16
CA PRO A 530 -19.41 11.24 -3.44
C PRO A 530 -20.59 10.71 -4.27
N GLN A 531 -21.11 11.51 -5.19
CA GLN A 531 -22.20 11.11 -6.06
C GLN A 531 -21.77 10.09 -7.11
N THR A 532 -20.61 10.27 -7.73
CA THR A 532 -20.03 9.29 -8.66
C THR A 532 -19.76 7.97 -7.95
N VAL A 533 -19.15 8.02 -6.77
CA VAL A 533 -18.91 6.82 -5.96
C VAL A 533 -20.20 6.07 -5.69
N ARG A 534 -21.23 6.74 -5.15
CA ARG A 534 -22.54 6.11 -4.89
C ARG A 534 -23.21 5.56 -6.15
N THR A 535 -23.08 6.25 -7.29
CA THR A 535 -23.68 5.83 -8.56
C THR A 535 -23.12 4.49 -9.01
N PHE A 536 -21.82 4.26 -8.84
CA PHE A 536 -21.16 3.03 -9.28
C PHE A 536 -21.24 1.89 -8.26
N THR A 537 -21.28 2.18 -6.96
CA THR A 537 -21.22 1.15 -5.91
C THR A 537 -22.59 0.65 -5.42
N ARG A 538 -23.67 1.40 -5.71
CA ARG A 538 -25.05 0.93 -5.45
C ARG A 538 -25.44 -0.20 -6.39
N GLU A 539 -26.37 -1.04 -5.96
CA GLU A 539 -26.96 -2.04 -6.84
C GLU A 539 -27.74 -1.37 -7.99
N VAL A 540 -27.61 -1.92 -9.20
CA VAL A 540 -28.34 -1.48 -10.40
C VAL A 540 -29.29 -2.56 -10.90
N ASP A 541 -30.50 -2.15 -11.31
CA ASP A 541 -31.54 -2.95 -11.96
C ASP A 541 -31.82 -4.34 -11.34
N ARG A 542 -31.66 -4.47 -10.01
CA ARG A 542 -31.80 -5.74 -9.28
C ARG A 542 -30.92 -6.86 -9.84
N LEU A 543 -29.77 -6.50 -10.41
CA LEU A 543 -28.81 -7.44 -10.99
C LEU A 543 -27.91 -8.09 -9.92
N GLY A 544 -28.03 -7.71 -8.64
CA GLY A 544 -27.12 -8.16 -7.58
C GLY A 544 -25.69 -7.63 -7.77
N ARG A 545 -25.53 -6.47 -8.41
CA ARG A 545 -24.23 -5.84 -8.68
C ARG A 545 -24.32 -4.33 -8.83
N GLY A 546 -23.19 -3.65 -8.60
CA GLY A 546 -22.99 -2.28 -9.01
C GLY A 546 -22.41 -2.17 -10.43
N LEU A 547 -22.08 -0.95 -10.84
CA LEU A 547 -21.39 -0.71 -12.11
C LEU A 547 -19.93 -1.12 -11.98
N GLY A 548 -19.62 -2.33 -12.47
CA GLY A 548 -18.31 -2.94 -12.38
C GLY A 548 -17.96 -3.57 -11.03
N TRP A 549 -18.81 -3.42 -10.01
CA TRP A 549 -18.57 -3.93 -8.65
C TRP A 549 -19.48 -5.11 -8.31
N ASP A 550 -18.92 -6.13 -7.66
CA ASP A 550 -19.72 -7.19 -7.05
C ASP A 550 -20.38 -6.69 -5.75
N LYS A 551 -21.52 -7.32 -5.41
CA LYS A 551 -22.30 -7.08 -4.20
C LYS A 551 -22.45 -8.38 -3.41
N PRO A 552 -22.75 -8.32 -2.09
CA PRO A 552 -23.11 -9.51 -1.33
C PRO A 552 -24.30 -10.22 -1.97
N SER A 553 -24.16 -11.52 -2.21
CA SER A 553 -25.26 -12.35 -2.69
C SER A 553 -26.07 -12.91 -1.51
N PRO A 554 -27.40 -12.99 -1.61
CA PRO A 554 -28.18 -13.69 -0.60
C PRO A 554 -27.84 -15.19 -0.58
N GLY A 555 -27.56 -15.75 0.60
CA GLY A 555 -27.41 -17.19 0.82
C GLY A 555 -26.08 -17.66 1.42
N LYS A 556 -26.02 -18.96 1.75
CA LYS A 556 -24.89 -19.59 2.47
C LYS A 556 -23.58 -19.68 1.66
N ASN A 557 -23.62 -19.46 0.35
CA ASN A 557 -22.45 -19.57 -0.54
C ASN A 557 -21.80 -18.22 -0.89
N SER A 558 -22.29 -17.10 -0.33
CA SER A 558 -21.63 -15.80 -0.50
C SER A 558 -20.23 -15.83 0.11
N VAL A 559 -19.24 -15.27 -0.60
CA VAL A 559 -17.89 -15.06 -0.03
C VAL A 559 -17.93 -13.99 1.05
N VAL A 560 -18.84 -13.03 0.93
CA VAL A 560 -19.05 -11.96 1.91
C VAL A 560 -19.97 -12.48 3.04
N PRO A 561 -19.50 -12.49 4.30
CA PRO A 561 -20.31 -12.96 5.44
C PRO A 561 -21.51 -12.06 5.74
N PRO A 562 -22.55 -12.57 6.44
CA PRO A 562 -23.81 -11.84 6.69
C PRO A 562 -23.67 -10.56 7.50
N PHE A 563 -22.60 -10.39 8.28
CA PHE A 563 -22.41 -9.15 9.03
C PHE A 563 -22.16 -7.98 8.08
N PHE A 564 -21.57 -8.15 6.90
CA PHE A 564 -21.44 -7.05 5.94
C PHE A 564 -22.80 -6.51 5.49
N SER A 565 -22.90 -5.18 5.37
CA SER A 565 -24.13 -4.53 4.92
C SER A 565 -24.44 -4.82 3.44
N PRO A 566 -25.70 -4.68 2.99
CA PRO A 566 -26.05 -4.69 1.56
C PRO A 566 -25.34 -3.59 0.75
N ALA A 567 -24.89 -2.51 1.38
CA ALA A 567 -24.11 -1.45 0.74
C ALA A 567 -22.67 -1.88 0.38
N THR A 568 -22.20 -3.03 0.87
CA THR A 568 -20.86 -3.56 0.60
C THR A 568 -20.59 -3.75 -0.89
N PHE A 569 -19.44 -3.32 -1.38
CA PHE A 569 -19.02 -3.52 -2.76
C PHE A 569 -17.58 -4.04 -2.80
N GLY A 570 -17.23 -4.77 -3.84
CA GLY A 570 -15.90 -5.36 -3.96
C GLY A 570 -15.73 -6.22 -5.20
N HIS A 571 -14.70 -7.06 -5.20
CA HIS A 571 -14.46 -8.03 -6.26
C HIS A 571 -13.50 -9.13 -5.80
N LEU A 572 -13.47 -10.25 -6.52
CA LEU A 572 -12.53 -11.35 -6.32
C LEU A 572 -11.45 -11.41 -7.42
N GLY A 573 -10.30 -12.01 -7.13
CA GLY A 573 -9.24 -12.30 -8.10
C GLY A 573 -8.93 -13.79 -8.17
N PHE A 574 -8.76 -14.34 -9.38
CA PHE A 574 -8.53 -15.78 -9.61
C PHE A 574 -7.35 -16.35 -8.79
N THR A 575 -6.30 -15.55 -8.60
CA THR A 575 -5.07 -15.84 -7.84
C THR A 575 -5.28 -16.02 -6.33
N GLY A 576 -6.54 -15.92 -5.86
CA GLY A 576 -6.91 -16.07 -4.44
C GLY A 576 -7.22 -14.74 -3.76
N CYS A 577 -6.97 -13.63 -4.46
CA CYS A 577 -7.20 -12.27 -3.97
C CYS A 577 -8.69 -11.92 -3.79
N ALA A 578 -8.97 -10.96 -2.90
CA ALA A 578 -10.28 -10.36 -2.67
C ALA A 578 -10.12 -8.95 -2.09
N ALA A 579 -11.03 -8.05 -2.44
CA ALA A 579 -11.05 -6.70 -1.90
C ALA A 579 -12.52 -6.26 -1.71
N TRP A 580 -12.88 -5.89 -0.49
CA TRP A 580 -14.25 -5.57 -0.09
C TRP A 580 -14.30 -4.28 0.74
N CYS A 581 -15.31 -3.47 0.51
CA CYS A 581 -15.58 -2.22 1.21
C CYS A 581 -17.05 -2.17 1.64
N ASP A 582 -17.29 -2.04 2.94
CA ASP A 582 -18.58 -1.76 3.56
C ASP A 582 -18.61 -0.31 4.04
N PRO A 583 -19.28 0.61 3.30
CA PRO A 583 -19.33 2.01 3.70
C PRO A 583 -20.16 2.24 4.97
N GLU A 584 -21.19 1.44 5.24
CA GLU A 584 -22.05 1.59 6.44
C GLU A 584 -21.29 1.21 7.71
N ARG A 585 -20.45 0.17 7.63
CA ARG A 585 -19.60 -0.27 8.75
C ARG A 585 -18.23 0.41 8.79
N GLN A 586 -17.93 1.25 7.81
CA GLN A 586 -16.59 1.84 7.61
C GLN A 586 -15.49 0.78 7.62
N LEU A 587 -15.70 -0.33 6.92
CA LEU A 587 -14.82 -1.49 6.90
C LEU A 587 -14.28 -1.72 5.49
N VAL A 588 -12.95 -1.74 5.35
CA VAL A 588 -12.25 -2.15 4.13
C VAL A 588 -11.41 -3.38 4.47
N VAL A 589 -11.50 -4.42 3.65
CA VAL A 589 -10.67 -5.62 3.77
C VAL A 589 -10.07 -5.97 2.43
N VAL A 590 -8.75 -6.07 2.38
CA VAL A 590 -7.99 -6.59 1.23
C VAL A 590 -7.27 -7.85 1.66
N ILE A 591 -7.41 -8.91 0.87
CA ILE A 591 -6.75 -10.21 1.04
C ILE A 591 -6.05 -10.51 -0.28
N LEU A 592 -4.73 -10.64 -0.28
CA LEU A 592 -3.94 -11.07 -1.43
C LEU A 592 -3.30 -12.42 -1.13
N SER A 593 -3.25 -13.28 -2.14
CA SER A 593 -2.56 -14.56 -2.06
C SER A 593 -2.01 -14.97 -3.42
N ASN A 594 -1.12 -15.96 -3.41
CA ASN A 594 -0.63 -16.63 -4.61
C ASN A 594 -1.05 -18.10 -4.59
N ARG A 595 -2.32 -18.38 -4.30
CA ARG A 595 -2.84 -19.76 -4.13
C ARG A 595 -2.69 -20.64 -5.37
N VAL A 596 -2.53 -20.03 -6.55
CA VAL A 596 -2.29 -20.74 -7.82
C VAL A 596 -0.85 -21.19 -8.00
N TYR A 597 0.03 -20.90 -7.03
CA TYR A 597 1.40 -21.40 -7.03
C TYR A 597 1.49 -22.74 -6.26
N PRO A 598 2.14 -23.77 -6.81
CA PRO A 598 2.78 -23.80 -8.13
C PRO A 598 1.79 -24.11 -9.28
N THR A 599 0.59 -24.60 -8.99
CA THR A 599 -0.44 -24.94 -9.98
C THR A 599 -1.81 -24.40 -9.56
N SER A 600 -2.58 -23.92 -10.53
CA SER A 600 -3.96 -23.49 -10.35
C SER A 600 -4.96 -24.64 -10.17
N GLU A 601 -4.52 -25.89 -10.34
CA GLU A 601 -5.34 -27.10 -10.16
C GLU A 601 -5.72 -27.38 -8.71
N ASP A 602 -4.98 -26.84 -7.72
CA ASP A 602 -5.33 -27.00 -6.31
C ASP A 602 -6.59 -26.21 -5.95
N ALA A 603 -7.69 -26.95 -5.83
CA ALA A 603 -9.01 -26.40 -5.53
C ALA A 603 -9.25 -26.20 -4.03
N ARG A 604 -8.39 -26.69 -3.13
CA ARG A 604 -8.67 -26.70 -1.67
C ARG A 604 -8.93 -25.30 -1.11
N PHE A 605 -8.16 -24.30 -1.55
CA PHE A 605 -8.36 -22.88 -1.18
C PHE A 605 -9.80 -22.40 -1.45
N VAL A 606 -10.36 -22.79 -2.60
CA VAL A 606 -11.71 -22.38 -3.04
C VAL A 606 -12.78 -23.27 -2.40
N GLN A 607 -12.57 -24.59 -2.38
CA GLN A 607 -13.50 -25.55 -1.78
C GLN A 607 -13.74 -25.28 -0.29
N GLN A 608 -12.70 -24.88 0.42
CA GLN A 608 -12.81 -24.49 1.83
C GLN A 608 -13.38 -23.08 2.03
N ASN A 609 -13.64 -22.31 0.97
CA ASN A 609 -14.06 -20.91 1.05
C ASN A 609 -13.14 -20.07 1.94
N LEU A 610 -11.81 -20.24 1.82
CA LEU A 610 -10.86 -19.62 2.75
C LEU A 610 -11.00 -18.10 2.84
N ARG A 611 -11.33 -17.42 1.73
CA ARG A 611 -11.63 -15.97 1.72
C ARG A 611 -12.76 -15.60 2.68
N ARG A 612 -13.84 -16.38 2.68
CA ARG A 612 -14.98 -16.18 3.56
C ARG A 612 -14.58 -16.40 5.02
N GLN A 613 -13.85 -17.49 5.30
CA GLN A 613 -13.37 -17.78 6.66
C GLN A 613 -12.48 -16.65 7.20
N ILE A 614 -11.62 -16.08 6.36
CA ILE A 614 -10.79 -14.92 6.74
C ILE A 614 -11.67 -13.71 7.06
N LEU A 615 -12.68 -13.41 6.24
CA LEU A 615 -13.62 -12.32 6.50
C LEU A 615 -14.43 -12.56 7.80
N GLU A 616 -14.87 -13.79 8.07
CA GLU A 616 -15.56 -14.17 9.30
C GLU A 616 -14.66 -14.01 10.54
N ALA A 617 -13.39 -14.47 10.46
CA ALA A 617 -12.42 -14.31 11.54
C ALA A 617 -12.13 -12.82 11.84
N ILE A 618 -11.99 -11.99 10.79
CA ILE A 618 -11.85 -10.53 10.94
C ILE A 618 -13.06 -9.93 11.62
N GLY A 619 -14.28 -10.28 11.19
CA GLY A 619 -15.51 -9.82 11.82
C GLY A 619 -15.57 -10.17 13.31
N GLN A 620 -15.24 -11.41 13.66
CA GLN A 620 -15.21 -11.89 15.04
C GLN A 620 -14.14 -11.19 15.90
N ASP A 621 -12.96 -10.91 15.35
CA ASP A 621 -11.89 -10.18 16.05
C ASP A 621 -12.22 -8.68 16.24
N LEU A 622 -13.05 -8.12 15.33
CA LEU A 622 -13.59 -6.76 15.44
C LEU A 622 -14.86 -6.65 16.30
N GLY A 623 -15.43 -7.77 16.73
CA GLY A 623 -16.70 -7.80 17.46
C GLY A 623 -17.94 -7.49 16.60
N LEU A 624 -17.85 -7.72 15.29
CA LEU A 624 -18.96 -7.60 14.35
C LEU A 624 -19.75 -8.93 14.35
N GLN A 625 -21.02 -8.85 14.70
CA GLN A 625 -21.98 -9.97 14.60
C GLN A 625 -22.99 -9.69 13.48
#